data_AF-A0A3E2C9S3-F1
#
_entry.id   AF-A0A3E2C9S3-F1
#
_cell.length_a   1.000
_cell.length_b   1.000
_cell.length_c   1.000
_cell.angle_alpha   90.00
_cell.angle_beta   90.00
_cell.angle_gamma   90.00
#
_symmetry.space_group_name_H-M   'P 1'
#
loop_
_entity.id
_entity.type
_entity.pdbx_description
1 polymer ?
#
loop_
_entity_poly.entity_id
_entity_poly.type
_entity_poly.pdbx_seq_one_letter_code
_entity_poly.pdbx_strand_id
1 'polypeptide(L)'
;IPFTPHAKQVLELSLREALQLGHSYIGTEHILLGLIREGEGVGTQVLIKMEVDLGDLRSTAMDLIRGNSGLPEDGQKGDLANAGGVQDKRNQSGSALLDQFGRNLTTEAEQGKLDPVIGRSKEIERVMVVL
;
A
#
# COMPACT_ATOMS: atom_id res chain seq x y z
N ILE A 1 -12.79 -25.86 -21.37
CA ILE A 1 -12.03 -26.78 -20.48
C ILE A 1 -12.11 -26.18 -19.07
N PRO A 2 -12.68 -26.87 -18.07
CA PRO A 2 -12.79 -26.35 -16.71
C PRO A 2 -11.43 -26.35 -15.98
N PHE A 3 -11.28 -25.50 -14.97
CA PHE A 3 -10.08 -25.48 -14.11
C PHE A 3 -9.95 -26.77 -13.30
N THR A 4 -8.71 -27.17 -13.02
CA THR A 4 -8.42 -28.25 -12.05
C THR A 4 -8.71 -27.78 -10.63
N PRO A 5 -8.95 -28.70 -9.67
CA PRO A 5 -9.12 -28.35 -8.26
C PRO A 5 -7.96 -27.51 -7.71
N HIS A 6 -6.71 -27.90 -8.03
CA HIS A 6 -5.50 -27.15 -7.66
C HIS A 6 -5.49 -25.74 -8.26
N ALA A 7 -5.83 -25.57 -9.55
CA ALA A 7 -5.87 -24.25 -10.17
C ALA A 7 -6.92 -23.34 -9.52
N LYS A 8 -8.08 -23.88 -9.13
CA LYS A 8 -9.10 -23.13 -8.40
C LYS A 8 -8.60 -22.70 -7.02
N GLN A 9 -7.93 -23.59 -6.29
CA GLN A 9 -7.34 -23.30 -4.99
C GLN A 9 -6.27 -22.20 -5.08
N VAL A 10 -5.40 -22.24 -6.09
CA VAL A 10 -4.41 -21.18 -6.36
C VAL A 10 -5.10 -19.83 -6.54
N LEU A 11 -6.17 -19.73 -7.33
CA LEU A 11 -6.91 -18.48 -7.51
C LEU A 11 -7.54 -17.96 -6.21
N GLU A 12 -8.10 -18.85 -5.39
CA GLU A 12 -8.65 -18.48 -4.08
C GLU A 12 -7.56 -17.98 -3.12
N LEU A 13 -6.37 -18.59 -3.13
CA LEU A 13 -5.23 -18.14 -2.35
C LEU A 13 -4.70 -16.80 -2.86
N SER A 14 -4.64 -16.61 -4.18
CA SER A 14 -4.22 -15.36 -4.83
C SER A 14 -5.11 -14.19 -4.40
N LEU A 15 -6.44 -14.41 -4.35
CA LEU A 15 -7.38 -13.41 -3.85
C LEU A 15 -7.09 -13.05 -2.37
N ARG A 16 -6.81 -14.04 -1.53
CA ARG A 16 -6.47 -13.79 -0.12
C ARG A 16 -5.17 -12.98 0.02
N GLU A 17 -4.15 -13.27 -0.79
CA GLU A 17 -2.90 -12.50 -0.80
C GLU A 17 -3.14 -11.04 -1.23
N ALA A 18 -3.93 -10.81 -2.29
CA ALA A 18 -4.28 -9.45 -2.74
C ALA A 18 -4.99 -8.64 -1.65
N LEU A 19 -5.97 -9.26 -0.97
CA LEU A 19 -6.70 -8.62 0.14
C LEU A 19 -5.80 -8.34 1.34
N GLN A 20 -4.88 -9.24 1.67
CA GLN A 20 -3.91 -9.06 2.76
C GLN A 20 -2.94 -7.91 2.50
N LEU A 21 -2.60 -7.67 1.23
CA LEU A 21 -1.75 -6.57 0.79
C LEU A 21 -2.52 -5.27 0.55
N GLY A 22 -3.85 -5.27 0.69
CA GLY A 22 -4.69 -4.10 0.45
C GLY A 22 -4.85 -3.73 -1.03
N HIS A 23 -4.51 -4.64 -1.95
CA HIS A 23 -4.66 -4.41 -3.38
C HIS A 23 -6.10 -4.64 -3.83
N SER A 24 -6.66 -3.71 -4.59
CA SER A 24 -8.05 -3.77 -5.07
C SER A 24 -8.24 -4.74 -6.25
N TYR A 25 -7.16 -5.30 -6.80
CA TYR A 25 -7.18 -6.23 -7.92
C TYR A 25 -6.15 -7.35 -7.74
N ILE A 26 -6.37 -8.45 -8.46
CA ILE A 26 -5.44 -9.59 -8.48
C ILE A 26 -4.44 -9.40 -9.63
N GLY A 27 -3.23 -8.93 -9.32
CA GLY A 27 -2.09 -8.97 -10.23
C GLY A 27 -1.40 -10.34 -10.32
N THR A 28 -0.41 -10.43 -11.22
CA THR A 28 0.39 -11.64 -11.48
C THR A 28 1.19 -12.11 -10.26
N GLU A 29 1.61 -11.15 -9.45
CA GLU A 29 2.34 -11.34 -8.21
C GLU A 29 1.51 -12.12 -7.18
N HIS A 30 0.21 -11.83 -7.07
CA HIS A 30 -0.68 -12.57 -6.18
C HIS A 30 -0.91 -14.00 -6.67
N ILE A 31 -0.96 -14.19 -8.00
CA ILE A 31 -1.07 -15.53 -8.60
C ILE A 31 0.17 -16.35 -8.26
N LEU A 32 1.36 -15.76 -8.36
CA LEU A 32 2.60 -16.42 -7.99
C LEU A 32 2.65 -16.76 -6.50
N LEU A 33 2.25 -15.82 -5.62
CA LEU A 33 2.16 -16.06 -4.18
C LEU A 33 1.15 -17.14 -3.84
N GLY A 34 0.00 -17.15 -4.51
CA GLY A 34 -1.03 -18.18 -4.38
C GLY A 34 -0.54 -19.56 -4.80
N LEU A 35 0.27 -19.63 -5.88
CA LEU A 35 0.89 -20.86 -6.35
C LEU A 35 1.90 -21.40 -5.35
N ILE A 36 2.79 -20.54 -4.84
CA ILE A 36 3.79 -20.91 -3.82
C ILE A 36 3.11 -21.40 -2.53
N ARG A 37 2.00 -20.76 -2.14
CA ARG A 37 1.23 -21.09 -0.93
C ARG A 37 0.44 -22.39 -1.05
N GLU A 38 0.03 -22.76 -2.26
CA GLU A 38 -0.67 -24.02 -2.50
C GLU A 38 0.29 -25.23 -2.40
N GLY A 39 1.52 -25.11 -2.88
CA GLY A 39 2.63 -26.01 -2.54
C GLY A 39 2.60 -27.43 -3.14
N GLU A 40 1.45 -27.91 -3.60
CA GLU A 40 1.24 -29.33 -3.98
C GLU A 40 1.01 -29.52 -5.49
N GLY A 41 0.67 -28.47 -6.22
CA GLY A 41 0.32 -28.50 -7.63
C GLY A 41 1.50 -28.70 -8.58
N VAL A 42 1.16 -29.01 -9.83
CA VAL A 42 2.15 -29.20 -10.92
C VAL A 42 3.03 -27.96 -11.12
N GLY A 43 2.48 -26.76 -10.94
CA GLY A 43 3.26 -25.52 -11.05
C GLY A 43 4.38 -25.45 -10.02
N THR A 44 4.12 -25.84 -8.77
CA THR A 44 5.14 -25.90 -7.71
C THR A 44 6.19 -26.96 -8.01
N GLN A 45 5.78 -28.12 -8.53
CA GLN A 45 6.72 -29.17 -8.93
C GLN A 45 7.66 -28.71 -10.06
N VAL A 46 7.17 -27.89 -10.99
CA VAL A 46 8.00 -27.30 -12.06
C VAL A 46 9.02 -26.33 -11.47
N LEU A 47 8.63 -25.47 -10.53
CA LEU A 47 9.54 -24.54 -9.86
C LEU A 47 10.66 -25.28 -9.12
N ILE A 48 10.31 -26.34 -8.39
CA ILE A 48 11.28 -27.20 -7.68
C ILE A 48 12.23 -27.89 -8.67
N LYS A 49 11.72 -28.38 -9.81
CA LYS A 49 12.55 -28.98 -10.87
C LYS A 49 13.49 -27.99 -11.54
N MET A 50 13.18 -26.69 -11.50
CA MET A 50 14.04 -25.62 -11.97
C MET A 50 15.04 -25.15 -10.90
N GLU A 51 15.16 -25.88 -9.79
CA GLU A 51 16.06 -25.56 -8.67
C GLU A 51 15.78 -24.19 -8.03
N VAL A 52 14.52 -23.75 -8.08
CA VAL A 52 14.08 -22.49 -7.46
C VAL A 52 13.66 -22.76 -6.01
N ASP A 53 14.26 -22.03 -5.07
CA ASP A 53 13.80 -22.01 -3.68
C ASP A 53 12.51 -21.17 -3.55
N LEU A 54 11.47 -21.79 -3.00
CA LEU A 54 10.15 -21.15 -2.89
C LEU A 54 10.13 -20.02 -1.83
N GLY A 55 10.97 -20.10 -0.81
CA GLY A 55 11.12 -19.07 0.21
C GLY A 55 11.78 -17.82 -0.34
N ASP A 56 12.89 -18.00 -1.05
CA ASP A 56 13.61 -16.92 -1.73
C ASP A 56 12.73 -16.27 -2.81
N LEU A 57 12.02 -17.07 -3.60
CA LEU A 57 11.08 -16.57 -4.61
C LEU A 57 9.97 -15.72 -3.97
N ARG A 58 9.39 -16.17 -2.85
CA ARG A 58 8.37 -15.41 -2.10
C ARG A 58 8.94 -14.10 -1.57
N SER A 59 10.14 -14.12 -1.00
CA SER A 59 10.78 -12.90 -0.46
C SER A 59 11.05 -11.88 -1.57
N THR A 60 11.61 -12.32 -2.69
CA THR A 60 11.87 -11.48 -3.86
C THR A 60 10.58 -10.91 -4.44
N ALA A 61 9.52 -11.71 -4.55
CA ALA A 61 8.22 -11.24 -5.00
C ALA A 61 7.64 -10.18 -4.05
N MET A 62 7.75 -10.37 -2.74
CA MET A 62 7.31 -9.40 -1.74
C MET A 62 8.11 -8.09 -1.79
N ASP A 63 9.42 -8.16 -2.00
CA ASP A 63 10.27 -6.98 -2.12
C ASP A 63 9.95 -6.18 -3.39
N LEU A 64 9.70 -6.87 -4.50
CA LEU A 64 9.24 -6.25 -5.74
C LEU A 64 7.87 -5.61 -5.58
N ILE A 65 6.94 -6.27 -4.87
CA ILE A 65 5.64 -5.67 -4.55
C ILE A 65 5.85 -4.38 -3.77
N ARG A 66 6.63 -4.39 -2.69
CA ARG A 66 6.89 -3.19 -1.88
C ARG A 66 7.58 -2.08 -2.67
N GLY A 67 8.51 -2.43 -3.56
CA GLY A 67 9.19 -1.49 -4.45
C GLY A 67 8.28 -0.93 -5.55
N ASN A 68 7.31 -1.71 -6.03
CA ASN A 68 6.36 -1.32 -7.07
C ASN A 68 5.06 -0.70 -6.52
N SER A 69 4.77 -0.88 -5.23
CA SER A 69 3.77 -0.11 -4.48
C SER A 69 4.16 1.36 -4.33
N GLY A 70 5.30 1.78 -4.91
CA GLY A 70 5.63 3.17 -5.15
C GLY A 70 4.75 3.78 -6.25
N LEU A 71 3.71 4.50 -5.78
CA LEU A 71 2.97 5.63 -6.36
C LEU A 71 1.46 5.34 -6.61
N PRO A 72 0.55 6.15 -6.06
CA PRO A 72 0.39 7.56 -6.43
C PRO A 72 1.39 8.47 -5.71
N GLU A 73 1.86 9.49 -6.43
CA GLU A 73 2.75 10.54 -5.92
C GLU A 73 2.31 11.06 -4.56
N ASP A 74 3.01 10.66 -3.50
CA ASP A 74 3.09 11.45 -2.29
C ASP A 74 4.43 11.24 -1.57
N GLY A 75 5.42 12.03 -1.97
CA GLY A 75 6.24 12.80 -1.04
C GLY A 75 7.18 12.13 -0.03
N GLN A 76 7.32 10.81 0.08
CA GLN A 76 8.29 10.20 1.01
C GLN A 76 9.46 9.52 0.31
N LYS A 77 10.36 10.35 -0.22
CA LYS A 77 11.79 9.99 -0.29
C LYS A 77 12.29 9.97 1.15
N GLY A 78 12.52 8.77 1.67
CA GLY A 78 13.16 8.55 2.96
C GLY A 78 14.46 9.33 3.06
N ASP A 79 14.51 10.15 4.11
CA ASP A 79 15.66 10.89 4.58
C ASP A 79 16.87 9.97 4.81
N LEU A 80 17.81 10.02 3.86
CA LEU A 80 19.20 9.62 4.06
C LEU A 80 20.09 10.72 3.48
N ALA A 81 19.93 11.96 3.97
CA ALA A 81 20.91 13.02 3.78
C ALA A 81 20.79 14.05 4.91
N ASN A 82 21.26 13.67 6.09
CA ASN A 82 21.52 14.61 7.16
C ASN A 82 22.86 15.31 6.87
N ALA A 83 22.81 16.45 6.17
CA ALA A 83 23.90 17.42 6.13
C ALA A 83 23.37 18.81 5.76
N GLY A 84 23.01 19.59 6.79
CA GLY A 84 23.09 21.06 6.76
C GLY A 84 22.10 21.77 5.84
N GLY A 85 20.93 22.12 6.38
CA GLY A 85 20.00 23.04 5.73
C GLY A 85 19.00 23.59 6.74
N VAL A 86 19.25 24.82 7.20
CA VAL A 86 18.32 25.63 8.00
C VAL A 86 16.98 25.77 7.29
N GLN A 87 15.89 25.30 7.90
CA GLN A 87 14.53 25.72 7.55
C GLN A 87 13.62 25.78 8.79
N ASP A 88 12.81 26.84 8.77
CA ASP A 88 11.98 27.44 9.82
C ASP A 88 11.36 26.50 10.88
N LYS A 89 11.86 26.60 12.11
CA LYS A 89 11.22 26.08 13.33
C LYS A 89 10.06 26.99 13.77
N ARG A 90 8.91 26.89 13.11
CA ARG A 90 7.66 27.47 13.65
C ARG A 90 6.53 26.48 13.90
N ASN A 91 6.71 25.18 13.64
CA ASN A 91 5.60 24.23 13.77
C ASN A 91 5.96 22.85 14.39
N GLN A 92 6.83 22.82 15.40
CA GLN A 92 7.21 21.57 16.09
C GLN A 92 6.65 21.43 17.52
N SER A 93 5.66 22.23 17.91
CA SER A 93 5.19 22.26 19.30
C SER A 93 4.06 21.29 19.64
N GLY A 94 3.62 20.42 18.72
CA GLY A 94 2.44 19.55 18.95
C GLY A 94 2.46 18.15 18.32
N SER A 95 3.57 17.68 17.76
CA SER A 95 3.57 16.58 16.78
C SER A 95 3.30 15.18 17.37
N ALA A 96 3.92 14.77 18.49
CA ALA A 96 3.82 13.35 18.89
C ALA A 96 2.43 12.88 19.40
N LEU A 97 1.69 13.74 20.10
CA LEU A 97 0.35 13.40 20.62
C LEU A 97 -0.76 13.59 19.58
N LEU A 98 -0.60 14.59 18.72
CA LEU A 98 -1.59 14.91 17.68
C LEU A 98 -1.49 13.93 16.51
N ASP A 99 -0.31 13.41 16.20
CA ASP A 99 -0.16 12.34 15.20
C ASP A 99 -0.71 10.99 15.68
N GLN A 100 -0.74 10.76 17.01
CA GLN A 100 -1.26 9.53 17.59
C GLN A 100 -2.80 9.52 17.75
N PHE A 101 -3.42 10.68 17.98
CA PHE A 101 -4.86 10.76 18.29
C PHE A 101 -5.66 11.76 17.44
N GLY A 102 -4.99 12.56 16.61
CA GLY A 102 -5.59 13.55 15.74
C GLY A 102 -5.46 13.19 14.27
N ARG A 103 -6.32 13.77 13.44
CA ARG A 103 -6.23 13.71 11.98
C ARG A 103 -5.98 15.12 11.48
N ASN A 104 -4.89 15.32 10.74
CA ASN A 104 -4.56 16.63 10.21
C ASN A 104 -5.32 16.88 8.89
N LEU A 105 -6.38 17.69 8.96
CA LEU A 105 -7.21 17.99 7.78
C LEU A 105 -6.52 18.93 6.79
N THR A 106 -5.57 19.77 7.24
CA THR A 106 -4.86 20.71 6.37
C THR A 106 -3.93 19.96 5.41
N THR A 107 -3.20 18.97 5.92
CA THR A 107 -2.32 18.12 5.09
C THR A 107 -3.12 17.28 4.11
N GLU A 108 -4.26 16.72 4.53
CA GLU A 108 -5.12 15.94 3.62
C GLU A 108 -5.79 16.80 2.55
N ALA A 109 -6.10 18.07 2.87
CA ALA A 109 -6.60 19.03 1.89
C ALA A 109 -5.53 19.37 0.84
N GLU A 110 -4.29 19.59 1.27
CA GLU A 110 -3.15 19.89 0.39
C GLU A 110 -2.85 18.72 -0.56
N GLN A 111 -2.95 17.49 -0.06
CA GLN A 111 -2.80 16.25 -0.84
C GLN A 111 -4.02 15.92 -1.71
N GLY A 112 -5.09 16.74 -1.68
CA GLY A 112 -6.29 16.53 -2.48
C GLY A 112 -7.09 15.27 -2.09
N LYS A 113 -6.85 14.72 -0.89
CA LYS A 113 -7.47 13.49 -0.40
C LYS A 113 -8.86 13.73 0.21
N LEU A 114 -9.23 14.98 0.46
CA LEU A 114 -10.55 15.35 0.96
C LEU A 114 -11.56 15.48 -0.18
N ASP A 115 -12.73 14.87 0.02
CA ASP A 115 -13.86 15.06 -0.88
C ASP A 115 -14.36 16.52 -0.84
N PRO A 116 -14.77 17.10 -1.99
CA PRO A 116 -15.26 18.46 -2.04
C PRO A 116 -16.57 18.60 -1.24
N VAL A 117 -16.62 19.60 -0.36
CA VAL A 117 -17.83 19.90 0.43
C VAL A 117 -18.79 20.74 -0.40
N ILE A 118 -19.93 20.16 -0.78
CA ILE A 118 -20.94 20.81 -1.62
C ILE A 118 -22.08 21.38 -0.75
N GLY A 119 -22.52 22.61 -1.06
CA GLY A 119 -23.75 23.18 -0.51
C GLY A 119 -23.63 23.83 0.88
N ARG A 120 -22.42 23.97 1.44
CA ARG A 120 -22.19 24.54 2.79
C ARG A 120 -21.44 25.88 2.80
N SER A 121 -21.54 26.66 1.72
CA SER A 121 -20.78 27.91 1.57
C SER A 121 -21.09 28.93 2.67
N LYS A 122 -22.36 29.05 3.10
CA LYS A 122 -22.78 30.00 4.14
C LYS A 122 -22.21 29.64 5.51
N GLU A 123 -22.16 28.36 5.85
CA GLU A 123 -21.58 27.90 7.12
C GLU A 123 -20.06 28.06 7.13
N ILE A 124 -19.38 27.73 6.02
CA ILE A 124 -17.92 27.89 5.89
C ILE A 124 -17.54 29.38 6.02
N GLU A 125 -18.27 30.27 5.36
CA GLU A 125 -18.09 31.72 5.47
C GLU A 125 -18.30 32.20 6.91
N ARG A 126 -19.38 31.73 7.57
CA ARG A 126 -19.64 32.07 8.97
C ARG A 126 -18.51 31.63 9.90
N VAL A 127 -17.96 30.43 9.69
CA VAL A 127 -16.83 29.93 10.50
C VAL A 127 -15.58 30.77 10.25
N MET A 128 -15.30 31.15 9.01
CA MET A 128 -14.16 32.00 8.63
C MET A 128 -14.24 33.42 9.21
N VAL A 129 -15.44 33.94 9.45
CA VAL A 129 -15.63 35.27 10.07
C VAL A 129 -15.46 35.23 11.59
N VAL A 130 -15.76 34.09 12.22
CA VAL A 130 -15.76 33.93 13.69
C VAL A 130 -14.41 33.46 14.23
N LEU A 131 -13.71 32.61 13.48
CA LEU A 131 -12.36 32.11 13.81
C LEU A 131 -11.29 33.04 13.25
#